data_AF-B7PST9-F1
#
_entry.id   AF-B7PST9-F1
#
_cell.length_a   1.000
_cell.length_b   1.000
_cell.length_c   1.000
_cell.angle_alpha   90.00
_cell.angle_beta   90.00
_cell.angle_gamma   90.00
#
_symmetry.space_group_name_H-M   'P 1'
#
loop_
_entity.id
_entity.type
_entity.pdbx_description
1 polymer ?
#
loop_
_entity_poly.entity_id
_entity_poly.type
_entity_poly.pdbx_seq_one_letter_code
_entity_poly.pdbx_strand_id
1 'polypeptide(L)' 'SILPKEDSLRSLIDATECNIDVLTETWLNSSICDTELLSTFPNFDIFRRDRANKRGGGVLLAAHRNM' A
#
# COMPACT_ATOMS: atom_id res chain seq x y z
N SER A 1 8.43 -0.36 -6.94
CA SER A 1 7.50 0.74 -6.62
C SER A 1 6.07 0.32 -6.89
N ILE A 2 5.18 0.59 -5.94
CA ILE A 2 3.75 0.27 -5.99
C ILE A 2 2.92 1.32 -6.73
N LEU A 3 3.28 2.61 -6.64
CA LEU A 3 2.51 3.70 -7.27
C LEU A 3 2.30 3.52 -8.79
N PRO A 4 3.32 3.11 -9.59
CA PRO A 4 3.10 2.88 -11.02
C PRO A 4 2.20 1.68 -11.35
N LYS A 5 1.81 0.88 -10.34
CA LYS A 5 0.97 -0.31 -10.48
C LYS A 5 -0.38 -0.16 -9.78
N GLU A 6 -0.75 1.07 -9.44
CA GLU A 6 -1.97 1.37 -8.68
C GLU A 6 -3.22 0.70 -9.28
N ASP A 7 -3.47 0.84 -10.58
CA ASP A 7 -4.67 0.27 -11.21
C ASP A 7 -4.72 -1.26 -11.12
N SER A 8 -3.57 -1.92 -11.31
CA SER A 8 -3.46 -3.38 -11.19
C SER A 8 -3.62 -3.85 -9.75
N LEU A 9 -3.10 -3.09 -8.77
CA LEU A 9 -3.26 -3.40 -7.35
C LEU A 9 -4.72 -3.24 -6.92
N ARG A 10 -5.37 -2.13 -7.29
CA ARG A 10 -6.81 -1.93 -7.04
C ARG A 10 -7.65 -3.08 -7.60
N SER A 11 -7.39 -3.43 -8.86
CA SER A 11 -8.13 -4.52 -9.53
C SER A 11 -7.98 -5.84 -8.77
N LEU A 12 -6.80 -6.11 -8.19
CA LEU A 12 -6.55 -7.31 -7.40
C LEU A 12 -7.24 -7.24 -6.03
N ILE A 13 -7.20 -6.10 -5.35
CA ILE A 13 -7.85 -5.89 -4.05
C ILE A 13 -9.37 -6.09 -4.20
N ASP A 14 -9.96 -5.45 -5.22
CA ASP A 14 -11.39 -5.55 -5.52
C ASP A 14 -11.81 -6.98 -5.88
N ALA A 15 -10.96 -7.73 -6.60
CA ALA A 15 -11.26 -9.09 -7.03
C ALA A 15 -11.10 -10.15 -5.92
N THR A 16 -10.31 -9.87 -4.89
CA THR A 16 -9.95 -10.86 -3.87
C THR A 16 -10.71 -10.72 -2.56
N GLU A 17 -11.39 -9.59 -2.34
CA GLU A 17 -12.11 -9.28 -1.10
C GLU A 17 -11.24 -9.47 0.16
N CYS A 18 -9.93 -9.21 0.05
CA CYS A 18 -8.99 -9.39 1.15
C CYS A 18 -9.26 -8.40 2.29
N ASN A 19 -9.21 -8.87 3.54
CA ASN A 19 -9.26 -7.99 4.70
C ASN A 19 -7.87 -7.45 5.09
N ILE A 20 -6.80 -8.13 4.68
CA ILE A 20 -5.42 -7.74 4.96
C ILE A 20 -4.61 -7.87 3.67
N ASP A 21 -4.01 -6.77 3.23
CA ASP A 21 -3.02 -6.76 2.16
C ASP A 21 -1.62 -6.49 2.71
N VAL A 22 -0.67 -7.35 2.37
CA VAL A 22 0.73 -7.22 2.78
C VAL A 22 1.61 -7.06 1.55
N LEU A 23 2.20 -5.88 1.39
CA LEU A 23 3.10 -5.55 0.28
C LEU A 23 4.53 -5.37 0.79
N THR A 24 5.46 -6.05 0.14
CA THR A 24 6.91 -5.87 0.32
C THR A 24 7.52 -5.20 -0.89
N GLU A 25 8.71 -4.62 -0.74
CA GLU A 25 9.36 -3.87 -1.83
C GLU A 25 8.42 -2.80 -2.37
N THR A 26 7.89 -1.97 -1.48
CA THR A 26 6.95 -0.91 -1.85
C THR A 26 7.64 0.25 -2.56
N TRP A 27 8.92 0.50 -2.23
CA TRP A 27 9.72 1.65 -2.69
C TRP A 27 9.09 3.01 -2.35
N LEU A 28 8.17 3.04 -1.38
CA LEU A 28 7.62 4.26 -0.84
C LEU A 28 8.68 5.03 -0.04
N ASN A 29 8.43 6.32 0.14
CA ASN A 29 9.29 7.22 0.89
C ASN A 29 8.46 8.33 1.55
N SER A 30 9.07 9.06 2.48
CA SER A 30 8.41 10.03 3.34
C SER A 30 7.83 11.25 2.61
N SER A 31 8.12 11.44 1.32
CA SER A 31 7.48 12.49 0.51
C SER A 31 6.07 12.12 0.06
N ILE A 32 5.68 10.85 0.15
CA ILE A 32 4.36 10.35 -0.25
C ILE A 32 3.49 10.40 0.99
N CYS A 33 2.37 11.11 0.93
CA CYS A 33 1.40 11.16 2.02
C CYS A 33 0.53 9.90 2.05
N ASP A 34 0.06 9.47 3.22
CA ASP A 34 -0.85 8.33 3.33
C ASP A 34 -2.17 8.58 2.55
N THR A 35 -2.60 9.83 2.42
CA THR A 35 -3.77 10.20 1.62
C THR A 35 -3.61 9.88 0.13
N GLU A 36 -2.37 9.86 -0.39
CA GLU A 36 -2.10 9.44 -1.77
C GLU A 36 -2.26 7.93 -1.94
N LEU A 37 -2.18 7.15 -0.86
CA LEU A 37 -2.37 5.69 -0.90
C LEU A 37 -3.84 5.29 -0.78
N LEU A 38 -4.69 6.17 -0.24
CA LEU A 38 -6.13 5.94 -0.12
C LEU A 38 -6.83 5.79 -1.47
N SER A 39 -6.23 6.32 -2.54
CA SER A 39 -6.74 6.09 -3.88
C SER A 39 -6.63 4.60 -4.22
N THR A 40 -5.54 3.92 -3.87
CA THR A 40 -5.38 2.46 -4.03
C THR A 40 -6.14 1.66 -2.96
N PHE A 41 -6.24 2.18 -1.74
CA PHE A 41 -6.78 1.48 -0.56
C PHE A 41 -7.86 2.29 0.18
N PRO A 42 -9.02 2.56 -0.45
CA PRO A 42 -9.99 3.53 0.08
C PRO A 42 -10.60 3.14 1.44
N ASN A 43 -10.78 1.84 1.67
CA ASN A 43 -11.47 1.29 2.85
C ASN A 43 -10.52 0.64 3.86
N PHE A 44 -9.23 0.97 3.79
CA PHE A 44 -8.22 0.36 4.64
C PHE A 44 -7.51 1.40 5.50
N ASP A 45 -7.10 0.97 6.69
CA ASP A 45 -6.10 1.66 7.49
C ASP A 45 -4.71 1.18 7.05
N ILE A 46 -3.81 2.14 6.86
CA ILE A 46 -2.48 1.90 6.28
C ILE A 46 -1.43 1.98 7.37
N PHE A 47 -0.64 0.91 7.48
CA PHE A 47 0.54 0.83 8.32
C PHE A 47 1.73 0.54 7.42
N ARG A 48 2.74 1.41 7.41
CA ARG A 48 3.90 1.22 6.54
C ARG A 48 5.21 1.57 7.20
N ARG A 49 6.26 1.01 6.64
CA ARG A 49 7.63 1.40 6.92
C ARG A 49 8.34 1.63 5.60
N ASP A 50 8.56 2.90 5.29
CA ASP A 50 9.23 3.32 4.07
C ASP A 50 10.72 2.95 4.06
N ARG A 51 11.33 3.04 2.88
CA ARG A 51 12.79 2.90 2.77
C ARG A 51 13.47 4.11 3.44
N ALA A 52 14.31 3.86 4.44
CA ALA A 52 15.10 4.90 5.09
C ALA A 52 16.53 4.89 4.52
N ASN A 53 16.81 5.76 3.53
CA ASN A 53 18.14 5.97 2.94
C ASN A 53 18.89 4.69 2.51
N LYS A 54 18.15 3.69 2.01
CA LYS A 54 18.68 2.40 1.54
C LYS A 54 18.24 2.10 0.11
N ARG A 55 19.00 1.24 -0.58
CA ARG A 55 18.62 0.68 -1.88
C ARG A 55 17.54 -0.39 -1.67
N GLY A 56 16.38 -0.19 -2.28
CA GLY A 56 15.24 -1.12 -2.17
C GLY A 56 14.53 -1.11 -0.82
N GLY A 57 13.53 -1.97 -0.70
CA GLY A 57 12.75 -2.19 0.51
C GLY A 57 11.47 -1.36 0.61
N GLY A 58 10.99 -1.28 1.84
CA GLY A 58 9.68 -0.74 2.18
C GLY A 58 8.63 -1.84 2.34
N VAL A 59 7.78 -1.70 3.35
CA VAL A 59 6.64 -2.60 3.60
C VAL A 59 5.39 -1.78 3.86
N LEU A 60 4.24 -2.30 3.42
CA LEU A 60 2.93 -1.73 3.66
C LEU A 60 1.96 -2.85 4.04
N LEU A 61 1.21 -2.62 5.09
CA LEU A 61 0.09 -3.41 5.57
C LEU A 61 -1.16 -2.54 5.43
N ALA A 62 -2.14 -3.01 4.66
CA ALA A 62 -3.46 -2.41 4.61
C ALA A 62 -4.43 -3.33 5.37
N ALA A 63 -5.14 -2.80 6.36
CA ALA A 63 -6.16 -3.53 7.11
C ALA A 63 -7.55 -2.93 6.83
N HIS A 64 -8.48 -3.75 6.35
CA HIS A 64 -9.81 -3.30 5.97
C HIS A 64 -10.58 -2.81 7.22
N ARG A 65 -11.22 -1.64 7.15
CA ARG A 65 -11.84 -0.99 8.33
C ARG A 65 -13.06 -1.74 8.90
N ASN A 66 -13.65 -2.64 8.11
CA ASN A 66 -14.76 -3.48 8.56
C ASN A 66 -14.32 -4.82 9.16
N MET A 67 -13.05 -4.95 9.57
CA MET A 67 -12.61 -6.08 10.42
C MET A 67 -13.20 -5.98 11.84
#